data_AF-A0AAA9SMK9-F1
#
_entry.id   AF-A0AAA9SMK9-F1
#
_cell.length_a   1.000
_cell.length_b   1.000
_cell.length_c   1.000
_cell.angle_alpha   90.00
_cell.angle_beta   90.00
_cell.angle_gamma   90.00
#
_symmetry.space_group_name_H-M   'P 1'
#
loop_
_entity.id
_entity.type
_entity.pdbx_description
1 polymer ?
#
loop_
_entity_poly.entity_id
_entity_poly.type
_entity_poly.pdbx_seq_one_letter_code
_entity_poly.pdbx_strand_id
1 'polypeptide(L)'
;MPAERRLPLSHVLDVLEGRAQHPGVLYVQKQCSNLPTELPQLLPDVEPHVPWASEALVHKDHYENLYCVVSGEKHFLLHPPSDRPFIPYELYTQATYQLTEEGSFRMVDEEAMEKVPWIPLDPLAPDLARYPSYCQAQALRCTVRAGEMLYLPALWFHHVQQSHGCIAVNFWYDMEYDLKYSYFQLLDSLTKVSGLN
;
A
#
# COMPACT_ATOMS: atom_id res chain seq x y z
N MET A 1 3.53 -10.09 7.53
CA MET A 1 2.93 -8.93 8.22
C MET A 1 3.96 -8.26 9.13
N PRO A 2 3.90 -6.92 9.29
CA PRO A 2 4.80 -6.18 10.19
C PRO A 2 4.54 -6.51 11.66
N ALA A 3 5.51 -6.20 12.52
CA ALA A 3 5.31 -6.27 13.97
C ALA A 3 4.52 -5.03 14.45
N GLU A 4 3.34 -5.24 15.05
CA GLU A 4 2.54 -4.13 15.59
C GLU A 4 2.94 -3.77 17.02
N ARG A 5 3.05 -2.46 17.30
CA ARG A 5 3.37 -1.89 18.61
C ARG A 5 2.58 -0.61 18.84
N ARG A 6 2.09 -0.42 20.06
CA ARG A 6 1.57 0.87 20.52
C ARG A 6 2.71 1.66 21.15
N LEU A 7 3.04 2.80 20.55
CA LEU A 7 4.09 3.70 21.01
C LEU A 7 3.52 5.12 21.11
N PRO A 8 4.01 5.96 22.03
CA PRO A 8 3.73 7.39 21.99
C PRO A 8 4.22 7.99 20.68
N LEU A 9 3.45 8.89 20.07
CA LEU A 9 3.85 9.58 18.84
C LEU A 9 5.17 10.34 19.02
N SER A 10 5.41 10.92 20.20
CA SER A 10 6.66 11.59 20.54
C SER A 10 7.87 10.67 20.40
N HIS A 11 7.76 9.40 20.80
CA HIS A 11 8.86 8.45 20.67
C HIS A 11 9.15 8.12 19.20
N VAL A 12 8.11 8.00 18.37
CA VAL A 12 8.29 7.83 16.91
C VAL A 12 9.01 9.04 16.31
N LEU A 13 8.63 10.25 16.72
CA LEU A 13 9.30 11.48 16.29
C LEU A 13 10.76 11.53 16.77
N ASP A 14 11.04 11.14 18.02
CA ASP A 14 12.41 11.08 18.53
C ASP A 14 13.28 10.13 17.70
N VAL A 15 12.74 8.98 17.25
CA VAL A 15 13.47 8.05 16.36
C VAL A 15 13.69 8.66 14.98
N LEU A 16 12.68 9.31 14.40
CA LEU A 16 12.80 9.99 13.10
C LEU A 16 13.79 11.15 13.15
N GLU A 17 13.84 11.89 14.25
CA GLU A 17 14.75 13.04 14.42
C GLU A 17 16.14 12.63 14.92
N GLY A 18 16.39 11.33 15.12
CA GLY A 18 17.67 10.79 15.60
C GLY A 18 17.96 11.06 17.09
N ARG A 19 16.95 11.45 17.87
CA ARG A 19 17.02 11.65 19.32
C ARG A 19 16.91 10.33 20.10
N ALA A 20 16.31 9.31 19.50
CA ALA A 20 16.20 7.96 20.03
C ALA A 20 16.61 6.92 18.99
N GLN A 21 17.00 5.73 19.45
CA GLN A 21 17.27 4.58 18.59
C GLN A 21 16.14 3.56 18.73
N HIS A 22 15.84 2.85 17.64
CA HIS A 22 14.90 1.75 17.62
C HIS A 22 15.46 0.62 16.75
N PRO A 23 15.32 -0.67 17.14
CA PRO A 23 15.95 -1.80 16.44
C PRO A 23 15.41 -2.07 15.04
N GLY A 24 14.24 -1.54 14.70
CA GLY A 24 13.63 -1.69 13.37
C GLY A 24 13.16 -0.37 12.79
N VAL A 25 12.69 -0.43 11.54
CA VAL A 25 12.12 0.72 10.83
C VAL A 25 10.71 0.98 11.34
N LEU A 26 10.47 2.19 11.83
CA LEU A 26 9.14 2.62 12.29
C LEU A 26 8.36 3.25 11.14
N TYR A 27 7.09 2.86 11.01
CA TYR A 27 6.17 3.49 10.09
C TYR A 27 4.76 3.54 10.68
N VAL A 28 4.18 4.74 10.81
CA VAL A 28 2.81 4.94 11.31
C VAL A 28 1.86 4.80 10.14
N GLN A 29 1.46 3.57 9.85
CA GLN A 29 0.43 3.27 8.85
C GLN A 29 -0.50 2.19 9.39
N LYS A 30 -1.77 2.53 9.54
CA LYS A 30 -2.82 1.57 9.80
C LYS A 30 -4.01 1.92 8.91
N GLN A 31 -4.14 1.18 7.82
CA GLN A 31 -5.31 1.26 6.94
C GLN A 31 -6.49 0.72 7.74
N CYS A 32 -7.36 1.59 8.27
CA CYS A 32 -8.58 1.29 9.04
C CYS A 32 -9.14 2.59 9.68
N SER A 33 -9.11 3.70 8.96
CA SER A 33 -9.49 5.02 9.50
C SER A 33 -8.73 5.36 10.80
N ASN A 34 -7.42 5.17 10.81
CA ASN A 34 -6.56 5.43 11.97
C ASN A 34 -6.54 6.90 12.38
N LEU A 35 -6.65 7.84 11.44
CA LEU A 35 -6.67 9.27 11.75
C LEU A 35 -7.81 9.65 12.72
N PRO A 36 -9.10 9.38 12.42
CA PRO A 36 -10.17 9.72 13.34
C PRO A 36 -10.20 8.90 14.63
N THR A 37 -9.58 7.70 14.64
CA THR A 37 -9.63 6.79 15.80
C THR A 37 -8.46 6.94 16.76
N GLU A 38 -7.25 7.21 16.25
CA GLU A 38 -6.00 7.25 17.02
C GLU A 38 -5.43 8.68 17.14
N LEU A 39 -5.77 9.59 16.23
CA LEU A 39 -5.28 10.99 16.21
C LEU A 39 -6.42 12.01 15.99
N PRO A 40 -7.55 11.94 16.73
CA PRO A 40 -8.70 12.80 16.52
C PRO A 40 -8.41 14.30 16.66
N GLN A 41 -7.37 14.67 17.43
CA GLN A 41 -6.93 16.05 17.61
C GLN A 41 -6.42 16.72 16.32
N LEU A 42 -6.08 15.95 15.29
CA LEU A 42 -5.64 16.47 13.99
C LEU A 42 -6.80 16.63 12.99
N LEU A 43 -8.01 16.15 13.32
CA LEU A 43 -9.16 16.26 12.43
C LEU A 43 -9.55 17.70 12.06
N PRO A 44 -9.46 18.71 12.94
CA PRO A 44 -9.74 20.09 12.55
C PRO A 44 -8.79 20.64 11.48
N ASP A 45 -7.61 20.04 11.30
CA ASP A 45 -6.58 20.48 10.36
C ASP A 45 -6.74 19.88 8.96
N VAL A 46 -7.70 18.96 8.78
CA VAL A 46 -7.98 18.29 7.51
C VAL A 46 -9.48 18.26 7.23
N GLU A 47 -9.86 18.23 5.96
CA GLU A 47 -11.24 17.95 5.61
C GLU A 47 -11.57 16.47 5.91
N PRO A 48 -12.76 16.14 6.43
CA PRO A 48 -13.15 14.76 6.73
C PRO A 48 -13.39 13.91 5.47
N HIS A 49 -13.61 14.56 4.33
CA HIS A 49 -13.74 13.98 3.00
C HIS A 49 -13.44 15.06 1.96
N VAL A 50 -13.18 14.65 0.72
CA VAL A 50 -13.05 15.56 -0.43
C VAL A 50 -14.43 15.79 -1.06
N PRO A 51 -15.00 17.02 -1.01
CA PRO A 51 -16.42 17.25 -1.34
C PRO A 51 -16.85 16.76 -2.73
N TRP A 52 -16.09 17.10 -3.78
CA TRP A 52 -16.40 16.69 -5.15
C TRP A 52 -16.30 15.16 -5.35
N ALA A 53 -15.43 14.49 -4.59
CA ALA A 53 -15.23 13.05 -4.71
C ALA A 53 -16.38 12.28 -4.06
N SER A 54 -16.92 12.80 -2.95
CA SER A 54 -18.12 12.25 -2.31
C SER A 54 -19.37 12.35 -3.18
N GLU A 55 -19.41 13.22 -4.19
CA GLU A 55 -20.49 13.25 -5.17
C GLU A 55 -20.24 12.27 -6.33
N ALA A 56 -18.97 12.08 -6.70
CA ALA A 56 -18.58 11.35 -7.90
C ALA A 56 -18.27 9.85 -7.69
N LEU A 57 -17.91 9.40 -6.48
CA LEU A 57 -17.28 8.08 -6.23
C LEU A 57 -18.02 7.19 -5.20
N VAL A 58 -19.34 7.31 -5.03
CA VAL A 58 -20.08 6.59 -3.97
C VAL A 58 -20.65 5.23 -4.43
N HIS A 59 -20.14 4.12 -3.88
CA HIS A 59 -20.62 2.73 -4.05
C HIS A 59 -19.61 1.74 -3.46
N LYS A 60 -20.01 0.51 -3.05
CA LYS A 60 -19.22 -0.42 -2.19
C LYS A 60 -18.09 -1.21 -2.88
N ASP A 61 -16.97 -1.40 -2.12
CA ASP A 61 -15.71 -2.20 -2.16
C ASP A 61 -14.74 -2.31 -3.38
N HIS A 62 -13.44 -2.50 -3.04
CA HIS A 62 -12.15 -2.11 -3.69
C HIS A 62 -12.04 -0.59 -3.89
N TYR A 63 -10.96 0.07 -3.47
CA TYR A 63 -11.03 1.52 -3.23
C TYR A 63 -10.48 2.41 -4.35
N GLU A 64 -11.19 3.51 -4.62
CA GLU A 64 -10.67 4.74 -5.21
C GLU A 64 -9.92 5.55 -4.14
N ASN A 65 -8.66 5.89 -4.40
CA ASN A 65 -7.78 6.46 -3.38
C ASN A 65 -7.34 7.88 -3.77
N LEU A 66 -7.68 8.87 -2.96
CA LEU A 66 -7.14 10.23 -3.05
C LEU A 66 -6.01 10.40 -2.05
N TYR A 67 -4.77 10.43 -2.55
CA TYR A 67 -3.55 10.45 -1.75
C TYR A 67 -2.99 11.86 -1.65
N CYS A 68 -3.12 12.51 -0.50
CA CYS A 68 -2.69 13.88 -0.24
C CYS A 68 -1.38 13.90 0.53
N VAL A 69 -0.35 14.56 0.01
CA VAL A 69 0.92 14.74 0.74
C VAL A 69 0.89 16.09 1.45
N VAL A 70 1.06 16.06 2.77
CA VAL A 70 1.07 17.24 3.64
C VAL A 70 2.49 17.77 3.81
N SER A 71 3.47 16.87 3.97
CA SER A 71 4.88 17.21 4.11
C SER A 71 5.78 16.13 3.51
N GLY A 72 6.91 16.55 2.93
CA GLY A 72 7.82 15.67 2.20
C GLY A 72 7.31 15.31 0.81
N GLU A 73 7.69 14.12 0.33
CA GLU A 73 7.28 13.61 -0.97
C GLU A 73 7.10 12.09 -0.97
N LYS A 74 6.23 11.62 -1.87
CA LYS A 74 5.92 10.22 -2.14
C LYS A 74 6.26 9.90 -3.58
N HIS A 75 6.96 8.80 -3.81
CA HIS A 75 7.27 8.32 -5.16
C HIS A 75 6.46 7.05 -5.44
N PHE A 76 5.64 7.10 -6.48
CA PHE A 76 4.81 5.98 -6.90
C PHE A 76 5.37 5.37 -8.17
N LEU A 77 5.44 4.03 -8.18
CA LEU A 77 5.56 3.21 -9.37
C LEU A 77 4.23 2.49 -9.56
N LEU A 78 3.59 2.70 -10.70
CA LEU A 78 2.22 2.30 -10.97
C LEU A 78 2.16 1.37 -12.18
N HIS A 79 1.34 0.33 -12.11
CA HIS A 79 0.92 -0.44 -13.28
C HIS A 79 -0.60 -0.43 -13.42
N PRO A 80 -1.12 -0.28 -14.64
CA PRO A 80 -2.55 -0.39 -14.88
C PRO A 80 -3.04 -1.83 -14.61
N PRO A 81 -4.34 -2.03 -14.31
CA PRO A 81 -4.91 -3.37 -14.11
C PRO A 81 -4.71 -4.30 -15.31
N SER A 82 -4.58 -3.73 -16.52
CA SER A 82 -4.32 -4.46 -17.77
C SER A 82 -2.95 -5.13 -17.82
N ASP A 83 -1.97 -4.70 -17.01
CA ASP A 83 -0.64 -5.32 -16.94
C ASP A 83 -0.65 -6.63 -16.13
N ARG A 84 -1.80 -7.01 -15.55
CA ARG A 84 -1.96 -8.24 -14.76
C ARG A 84 -1.33 -9.50 -15.38
N PRO A 85 -1.42 -9.77 -16.70
CA PRO A 85 -0.78 -10.93 -17.33
C PRO A 85 0.75 -10.96 -17.26
N PHE A 86 1.39 -9.85 -16.90
CA PHE A 86 2.84 -9.72 -16.79
C PHE A 86 3.31 -9.54 -15.35
N ILE A 87 2.37 -9.45 -14.40
CA ILE A 87 2.65 -9.26 -12.97
C ILE A 87 2.49 -10.63 -12.27
N PRO A 88 3.58 -11.21 -11.73
CA PRO A 88 3.55 -12.54 -11.13
C PRO A 88 2.78 -12.53 -9.81
N TYR A 89 2.11 -13.65 -9.53
CA TYR A 89 1.44 -13.91 -8.26
C TYR A 89 1.78 -15.32 -7.79
N GLU A 90 2.16 -15.45 -6.53
CA GLU A 90 2.42 -16.74 -5.91
C GLU A 90 1.67 -16.84 -4.57
N LEU A 91 1.44 -18.06 -4.09
CA LEU A 91 0.75 -18.33 -2.83
C LEU A 91 1.77 -18.49 -1.69
N TYR A 92 1.68 -17.62 -0.70
CA TYR A 92 2.58 -17.60 0.45
C TYR A 92 1.87 -17.99 1.73
N THR A 93 2.57 -18.71 2.60
CA THR A 93 2.15 -18.88 4.00
C THR A 93 2.27 -17.53 4.69
N GLN A 94 1.23 -17.16 5.44
CA GLN A 94 1.25 -15.92 6.21
C GLN A 94 2.21 -16.05 7.39
N ALA A 95 2.93 -14.98 7.68
CA ALA A 95 3.81 -14.92 8.83
C ALA A 95 3.88 -13.49 9.36
N THR A 96 4.10 -13.34 10.66
CA THR A 96 4.16 -12.04 11.34
C THR A 96 5.50 -11.87 12.04
N TYR A 97 6.11 -10.69 11.89
CA TYR A 97 7.31 -10.36 12.65
C TYR A 97 7.00 -10.17 14.12
N GLN A 98 7.87 -10.69 14.98
CA GLN A 98 7.87 -10.43 16.41
C GLN A 98 9.23 -9.88 16.83
N LEU A 99 9.21 -8.72 17.52
CA LEU A 99 10.39 -8.15 18.16
C LEU A 99 10.63 -8.85 19.50
N THR A 100 11.81 -9.45 19.66
CA THR A 100 12.25 -10.11 20.90
C THR A 100 12.73 -9.09 21.93
N GLU A 101 12.86 -9.51 23.19
CA GLU A 101 13.40 -8.65 24.27
C GLU A 101 14.86 -8.23 24.01
N GLU A 102 15.61 -9.02 23.23
CA GLU A 102 16.99 -8.74 22.83
C GLU A 102 17.10 -7.72 21.69
N GLY A 103 15.97 -7.24 21.16
CA GLY A 103 15.94 -6.29 20.03
C GLY A 103 16.10 -6.95 18.66
N SER A 104 15.99 -8.28 18.55
CA SER A 104 16.04 -9.02 17.29
C SER A 104 14.63 -9.30 16.75
N PHE A 105 14.52 -9.51 15.44
CA PHE A 105 13.24 -9.87 14.80
C PHE A 105 13.20 -11.36 14.47
N ARG A 106 12.09 -12.02 14.84
CA ARG A 106 11.78 -13.38 14.41
C ARG A 106 10.51 -13.38 13.55
N MET A 107 10.46 -14.27 12.57
CA MET A 107 9.27 -14.53 11.77
C MET A 107 8.49 -15.68 12.42
N VAL A 108 7.19 -15.52 12.61
CA VAL A 108 6.31 -16.55 13.17
C VAL A 108 5.23 -16.85 12.16
N ASP A 109 5.22 -18.09 11.68
CA ASP A 109 4.25 -18.56 10.70
C ASP A 109 2.86 -18.70 11.32
N GLU A 110 1.85 -18.34 10.54
CA GLU A 110 0.44 -18.48 10.91
C GLU A 110 -0.14 -19.71 10.20
N GLU A 111 0.36 -20.90 10.55
CA GLU A 111 0.08 -22.17 9.85
C GLU A 111 -1.41 -22.54 9.79
N ALA A 112 -2.23 -22.01 10.70
CA ALA A 112 -3.67 -22.25 10.72
C ALA A 112 -4.45 -21.39 9.70
N MET A 113 -3.80 -20.43 9.03
CA MET A 113 -4.42 -19.55 8.04
C MET A 113 -4.22 -20.04 6.61
N GLU A 114 -5.16 -19.69 5.74
CA GLU A 114 -5.02 -19.94 4.31
C GLU A 114 -3.84 -19.17 3.71
N LYS A 115 -3.22 -19.74 2.68
CA LYS A 115 -2.17 -19.05 1.93
C LYS A 115 -2.74 -17.83 1.22
N VAL A 116 -1.95 -16.76 1.17
CA VAL A 116 -2.34 -15.51 0.53
C VAL A 116 -1.64 -15.35 -0.82
N PRO A 117 -2.34 -14.92 -1.87
CA PRO A 117 -1.71 -14.53 -3.12
C PRO A 117 -0.94 -13.22 -2.93
N TRP A 118 0.32 -13.19 -3.33
CA TRP A 118 1.16 -11.99 -3.25
C TRP A 118 2.07 -11.85 -4.45
N ILE A 119 2.45 -10.61 -4.79
CA ILE A 119 3.40 -10.31 -5.86
C ILE A 119 4.82 -10.50 -5.32
N PRO A 120 5.60 -11.46 -5.83
CA PRO A 120 6.93 -11.76 -5.32
C PRO A 120 8.04 -10.89 -5.92
N LEU A 121 7.71 -10.06 -6.90
CA LEU A 121 8.64 -9.26 -7.69
C LEU A 121 8.85 -7.89 -7.05
N ASP A 122 10.11 -7.47 -6.89
CA ASP A 122 10.47 -6.09 -6.61
C ASP A 122 10.45 -5.27 -7.91
N PRO A 123 9.54 -4.29 -8.08
CA PRO A 123 9.45 -3.52 -9.31
C PRO A 123 10.61 -2.52 -9.50
N LEU A 124 11.40 -2.25 -8.46
CA LEU A 124 12.59 -1.41 -8.55
C LEU A 124 13.83 -2.18 -9.04
N ALA A 125 13.87 -3.49 -8.78
CA ALA A 125 14.94 -4.38 -9.17
C ALA A 125 14.37 -5.76 -9.58
N PRO A 126 13.65 -5.84 -10.72
CA PRO A 126 12.94 -7.06 -11.10
C PRO A 126 13.90 -8.19 -11.45
N ASP A 127 13.70 -9.36 -10.85
CA ASP A 127 14.37 -10.60 -11.25
C ASP A 127 13.75 -11.11 -12.56
N LEU A 128 14.26 -10.61 -13.69
CA LEU A 128 13.80 -11.00 -15.03
C LEU A 128 14.28 -12.41 -15.44
N ALA A 129 15.19 -13.03 -14.69
CA ALA A 129 15.53 -14.44 -14.92
C ALA A 129 14.41 -15.34 -14.40
N ARG A 130 13.84 -15.01 -13.24
CA ARG A 130 12.69 -15.72 -12.66
C ARG A 130 11.34 -15.30 -13.27
N TYR A 131 11.16 -14.02 -13.57
CA TYR A 131 9.92 -13.45 -14.09
C TYR A 131 10.14 -12.68 -15.41
N PRO A 132 10.55 -13.35 -16.50
CA PRO A 132 10.91 -12.68 -17.75
C PRO A 132 9.75 -11.89 -18.36
N SER A 133 8.50 -12.33 -18.18
CA SER A 133 7.31 -11.67 -18.73
C SER A 133 7.09 -10.26 -18.18
N TYR A 134 7.63 -9.92 -17.00
CA TYR A 134 7.48 -8.60 -16.41
C TYR A 134 8.09 -7.48 -17.28
N CYS A 135 9.05 -7.80 -18.15
CA CYS A 135 9.62 -6.82 -19.09
C CYS A 135 8.61 -6.27 -20.11
N GLN A 136 7.45 -6.92 -20.24
CA GLN A 136 6.35 -6.48 -21.11
C GLN A 136 5.38 -5.52 -20.38
N ALA A 137 5.44 -5.46 -19.05
CA ALA A 137 4.66 -4.50 -18.27
C ALA A 137 5.30 -3.09 -18.38
N GLN A 138 4.47 -2.04 -18.38
CA GLN A 138 4.96 -0.67 -18.50
C GLN A 138 4.65 0.11 -17.22
N ALA A 139 5.68 0.34 -16.42
CA ALA A 139 5.55 1.12 -15.20
C ALA A 139 5.38 2.62 -15.50
N LEU A 140 4.37 3.24 -14.91
CA LEU A 140 4.25 4.69 -14.80
C LEU A 140 4.90 5.14 -13.50
N ARG A 141 5.59 6.29 -13.52
CA ARG A 141 6.23 6.86 -12.32
C ARG A 141 5.77 8.28 -12.09
N CYS A 142 5.38 8.60 -10.87
CA CYS A 142 5.08 9.97 -10.45
C CYS A 142 5.62 10.25 -9.05
N THR A 143 5.83 11.53 -8.76
CA THR A 143 6.18 12.00 -7.42
C THR A 143 5.11 12.99 -6.98
N VAL A 144 4.56 12.77 -5.79
CA VAL A 144 3.55 13.62 -5.17
C VAL A 144 4.23 14.36 -4.03
N ARG A 145 4.23 15.68 -4.08
CA ARG A 145 4.90 16.58 -3.13
C ARG A 145 3.90 17.22 -2.18
N ALA A 146 4.43 17.87 -1.14
CA ALA A 146 3.63 18.65 -0.20
C ALA A 146 2.66 19.61 -0.93
N GLY A 147 1.37 19.51 -0.58
CA GLY A 147 0.29 20.28 -1.19
C GLY A 147 -0.34 19.64 -2.44
N GLU A 148 0.22 18.55 -2.96
CA GLU A 148 -0.33 17.81 -4.10
C GLU A 148 -1.23 16.65 -3.65
N MET A 149 -2.18 16.31 -4.52
CA MET A 149 -3.07 15.16 -4.39
C MET A 149 -2.94 14.26 -5.61
N LEU A 150 -2.72 12.97 -5.41
CA LEU A 150 -2.78 11.94 -6.45
C LEU A 150 -4.11 11.20 -6.35
N TYR A 151 -4.88 11.20 -7.44
CA TYR A 151 -5.92 10.20 -7.61
C TYR A 151 -5.27 8.90 -8.10
N LEU A 152 -5.31 7.88 -7.25
CA LEU A 152 -4.88 6.52 -7.53
C LEU A 152 -6.13 5.66 -7.75
N PRO A 153 -6.45 5.32 -9.01
CA PRO A 153 -7.70 4.64 -9.32
C PRO A 153 -7.73 3.22 -8.77
N ALA A 154 -8.93 2.70 -8.55
CA ALA A 154 -9.12 1.34 -8.09
C ALA A 154 -8.45 0.29 -9.00
N LEU A 155 -8.03 -0.82 -8.39
CA LEU A 155 -7.33 -1.96 -9.03
C LEU A 155 -5.92 -1.67 -9.56
N TRP A 156 -5.42 -0.43 -9.52
CA TRP A 156 -4.05 -0.12 -9.95
C TRP A 156 -3.01 -0.71 -9.00
N PHE A 157 -2.06 -1.44 -9.56
CA PHE A 157 -0.89 -1.91 -8.82
C PHE A 157 0.01 -0.72 -8.53
N HIS A 158 0.48 -0.62 -7.30
CA HIS A 158 1.31 0.51 -6.89
C HIS A 158 2.38 0.08 -5.89
N HIS A 159 3.59 0.57 -6.11
CA HIS A 159 4.70 0.53 -5.17
C HIS A 159 5.02 1.95 -4.72
N VAL A 160 5.19 2.16 -3.42
CA VAL A 160 5.31 3.50 -2.82
C VAL A 160 6.62 3.62 -2.05
N GLN A 161 7.41 4.64 -2.39
CA GLN A 161 8.52 5.13 -1.56
C GLN A 161 8.17 6.51 -0.99
N GLN A 162 8.90 6.93 0.03
CA GLN A 162 8.65 8.21 0.70
C GLN A 162 9.94 8.85 1.17
N SER A 163 9.97 10.18 1.22
CA SER A 163 11.04 10.91 1.91
C SER A 163 11.01 10.63 3.41
N HIS A 164 12.15 10.85 4.08
CA HIS A 164 12.24 10.74 5.54
C HIS A 164 11.25 11.69 6.22
N GLY A 165 10.51 11.19 7.22
CA GLY A 165 9.51 11.98 7.94
C GLY A 165 8.33 12.47 7.09
N CYS A 166 8.05 11.86 5.94
CA CYS A 166 6.90 12.22 5.09
C CYS A 166 5.56 12.06 5.84
N ILE A 167 4.69 13.06 5.70
CA ILE A 167 3.34 13.08 6.27
C ILE A 167 2.35 13.13 5.10
N ALA A 168 1.41 12.19 5.08
CA ALA A 168 0.36 12.10 4.08
C ALA A 168 -0.95 11.65 4.71
N VAL A 169 -2.06 12.08 4.10
CA VAL A 169 -3.42 11.67 4.44
C VAL A 169 -4.06 11.16 3.16
N ASN A 170 -4.74 10.03 3.24
CA ASN A 170 -5.44 9.47 2.08
C ASN A 170 -6.90 9.16 2.39
N PHE A 171 -7.76 9.44 1.40
CA PHE A 171 -9.19 9.22 1.46
C PHE A 171 -9.53 8.02 0.59
N TRP A 172 -10.24 7.07 1.18
CA TRP A 172 -10.60 5.81 0.55
C TRP A 172 -12.10 5.85 0.29
N TYR A 173 -12.46 5.88 -0.98
CA TYR A 173 -13.82 5.75 -1.44
C TYR A 173 -13.94 4.36 -2.04
N ASP A 174 -15.02 3.66 -1.73
CA ASP A 174 -15.27 2.37 -2.34
C ASP A 174 -15.52 2.53 -3.88
N MET A 175 -15.05 1.60 -4.72
CA MET A 175 -15.19 1.65 -6.19
C MET A 175 -16.52 1.10 -6.67
N GLU A 176 -16.81 1.34 -7.95
CA GLU A 176 -17.95 0.69 -8.61
C GLU A 176 -17.58 -0.74 -9.00
N TYR A 177 -18.35 -1.72 -8.53
CA TYR A 177 -18.33 -3.07 -9.08
C TYR A 177 -19.06 -3.14 -10.42
N ASP A 178 -18.55 -2.42 -11.40
CA ASP A 178 -19.11 -2.36 -12.74
C ASP A 178 -18.46 -3.40 -13.68
N LEU A 179 -18.64 -3.17 -14.98
CA LEU A 179 -18.08 -4.00 -16.03
C LEU A 179 -16.54 -4.07 -15.98
N LYS A 180 -15.85 -3.01 -15.52
CA LYS A 180 -14.38 -2.99 -15.41
C LYS A 180 -13.90 -4.04 -14.42
N TYR A 181 -14.57 -4.15 -13.27
CA TYR A 181 -14.26 -5.17 -12.27
C TYR A 181 -14.49 -6.58 -12.82
N SER A 182 -15.62 -6.80 -13.49
CA SER A 182 -15.93 -8.10 -14.10
C SER A 182 -14.88 -8.51 -15.14
N TYR A 183 -14.44 -7.58 -15.98
CA TYR A 183 -13.35 -7.85 -16.94
C TYR A 183 -12.01 -8.09 -16.26
N PHE A 184 -11.70 -7.38 -15.18
CA PHE A 184 -10.48 -7.61 -14.42
C PHE A 184 -10.47 -9.02 -13.80
N GLN A 185 -11.58 -9.47 -13.22
CA GLN A 185 -11.70 -10.83 -12.67
C GLN A 185 -11.56 -11.91 -13.75
N LEU A 186 -12.13 -11.68 -14.94
CA LEU A 186 -11.93 -12.55 -16.10
C LEU A 186 -10.45 -12.58 -16.51
N LEU A 187 -9.80 -11.42 -16.62
CA LEU A 187 -8.39 -11.30 -16.99
C LEU A 187 -7.47 -12.03 -15.99
N ASP A 188 -7.68 -11.82 -14.69
CA ASP A 188 -6.94 -12.49 -13.62
C ASP A 188 -7.12 -14.03 -13.68
N SER A 189 -8.37 -14.48 -13.85
CA SER A 189 -8.68 -15.92 -13.96
C SER A 189 -8.03 -16.56 -15.18
N LEU A 190 -8.11 -15.92 -16.35
CA LEU A 190 -7.49 -16.42 -17.58
C LEU A 190 -5.97 -16.42 -17.50
N THR A 191 -5.37 -15.44 -16.83
CA THR A 191 -3.91 -15.38 -16.60
C THR A 191 -3.44 -16.61 -15.82
N LYS A 192 -4.16 -16.97 -14.76
CA LYS A 192 -3.86 -18.14 -13.92
C LYS A 192 -4.01 -19.46 -14.68
N VAL A 193 -5.10 -19.62 -15.43
CA VAL A 193 -5.39 -20.88 -16.17
C VAL A 193 -4.47 -21.08 -17.37
N SER A 194 -4.00 -20.00 -18.00
CA SER A 194 -3.08 -20.07 -19.15
C SER A 194 -1.61 -20.33 -18.77
N GLY A 195 -1.28 -20.32 -17.47
CA GLY A 195 0.09 -20.51 -16.99
C GLY A 195 1.01 -19.32 -17.29
N LEU A 196 0.45 -18.14 -17.54
CA LEU A 196 1.22 -16.91 -17.77
C LEU A 196 1.75 -16.29 -16.47
N ASN A 197 1.08 -16.56 -15.33
CA ASN A 197 1.53 -16.30 -13.96
C ASN A 197 0.84 -17.25 -12.98
#